data_AF-A0A1H7WYU4-F1
#
_entry.id   AF-A0A1H7WYU4-F1
#
_cell.length_a   1.000
_cell.length_b   1.000
_cell.length_c   1.000
_cell.angle_alpha   90.00
_cell.angle_beta   90.00
_cell.angle_gamma   90.00
#
_symmetry.space_group_name_H-M   'P 1'
#
loop_
_entity.id
_entity.type
_entity.pdbx_description
1 polymer ?
#
loop_
_entity_poly.entity_id
_entity_poly.type
_entity_poly.pdbx_seq_one_letter_code
_entity_poly.pdbx_strand_id
1 'polypeptide(L)'
;MHGSFKNTPLYQKAEEIHQTLRIITDLFPEDNMYLQTIKQQILGDIMLIQAKIRGAEAVKLYDIKMENAAIIRKAGKDILVSGNNLEMFGFADAKYYNLIRELIEDFRILFVDWLAGFNRKHFIVDDWGLFNPPGIAHDHIQNDDELDFLDEDDDEFN
;
A
#
# COMPACT_ATOMS: atom_id res chain seq x y z
N MET A 1 19.79 -4.90 12.39
CA MET A 1 19.66 -5.58 11.07
C MET A 1 18.24 -5.37 10.56
N HIS A 2 17.98 -4.31 9.79
CA HIS A 2 16.66 -4.13 9.14
C HIS A 2 16.43 -5.32 8.21
N GLY A 3 15.50 -6.20 8.57
CA GLY A 3 15.04 -7.23 7.65
C GLY A 3 14.59 -6.53 6.38
N SER A 4 15.13 -6.96 5.22
CA SER A 4 14.72 -6.40 3.94
C SER A 4 13.19 -6.42 3.85
N PHE A 5 12.54 -5.27 3.70
CA PHE A 5 11.08 -5.17 3.56
C PHE A 5 10.52 -6.14 2.50
N LYS A 6 11.37 -6.52 1.52
CA LYS A 6 11.08 -7.51 0.47
C LYS A 6 10.74 -8.91 1.01
N ASN A 7 11.18 -9.22 2.23
CA ASN A 7 10.92 -10.49 2.90
C ASN A 7 9.68 -10.44 3.79
N THR A 8 9.01 -9.30 3.91
CA THR A 8 7.76 -9.22 4.67
C THR A 8 6.65 -9.96 3.93
N PRO A 9 5.74 -10.67 4.65
CA PRO A 9 4.60 -11.32 4.02
C PRO A 9 3.76 -10.36 3.16
N LEU A 10 3.58 -9.13 3.65
CA LEU A 10 2.82 -8.09 2.95
C LEU A 10 3.43 -7.75 1.58
N TYR A 11 4.75 -7.51 1.53
CA TYR A 11 5.43 -7.18 0.28
C TYR A 11 5.44 -8.36 -0.68
N GLN A 12 5.65 -9.58 -0.19
CA GLN A 12 5.62 -10.78 -1.01
C GLN A 12 4.24 -11.00 -1.64
N LYS A 13 3.16 -10.77 -0.88
CA LYS A 13 1.80 -10.83 -1.43
C LYS A 13 1.54 -9.73 -2.46
N ALA A 14 2.07 -8.52 -2.28
CA ALA A 14 1.99 -7.47 -3.30
C ALA A 14 2.75 -7.85 -4.59
N GLU A 15 3.89 -8.51 -4.47
CA GLU A 15 4.65 -9.02 -5.63
C GLU A 15 3.91 -10.16 -6.34
N GLU A 16 3.28 -11.07 -5.61
CA GLU A 16 2.41 -12.11 -6.17
C GLU A 16 1.26 -11.48 -6.99
N ILE A 17 0.55 -10.51 -6.42
CA ILE A 17 -0.51 -9.76 -7.13
C ILE A 17 0.04 -9.10 -8.39
N HIS A 18 1.19 -8.44 -8.31
CA HIS A 18 1.82 -7.79 -9.46
C HIS A 18 2.11 -8.77 -10.60
N GLN A 19 2.67 -9.94 -10.28
CA GLN A 19 2.96 -10.98 -11.25
C GLN A 19 1.68 -11.55 -11.88
N THR A 20 0.65 -11.82 -11.08
CA THR A 20 -0.64 -12.29 -11.58
C THR A 20 -1.30 -11.25 -12.49
N LEU A 21 -1.29 -9.98 -12.11
CA LEU A 21 -1.83 -8.89 -12.92
C LEU A 21 -1.10 -8.74 -14.26
N ARG A 22 0.23 -8.87 -14.28
CA ARG A 22 1.00 -8.87 -15.53
C ARG A 22 0.57 -10.01 -16.45
N ILE A 23 0.50 -11.24 -15.93
CA ILE A 23 0.08 -12.41 -16.71
C ILE A 23 -1.32 -12.20 -17.32
N ILE A 24 -2.28 -11.71 -16.53
CA ILE A 24 -3.66 -11.48 -17.00
C ILE A 24 -3.68 -10.38 -18.07
N THR A 25 -3.02 -9.25 -17.81
CA THR A 25 -3.05 -8.09 -18.71
C THR A 25 -2.21 -8.28 -19.98
N ASP A 26 -1.34 -9.29 -20.04
CA ASP A 26 -0.66 -9.70 -21.28
C ASP A 26 -1.59 -10.45 -22.25
N LEU A 27 -2.78 -10.87 -21.79
CA LEU A 27 -3.82 -11.45 -22.64
C LEU A 27 -4.71 -10.37 -23.31
N PHE A 28 -4.53 -9.10 -22.98
CA PHE A 28 -5.35 -8.03 -23.53
C PHE A 28 -4.98 -7.72 -24.98
N PRO A 29 -5.96 -7.63 -25.91
CA PRO A 29 -5.70 -7.24 -27.30
C PRO A 29 -5.00 -5.88 -27.39
N GLU A 30 -3.94 -5.79 -28.17
CA GLU A 30 -3.15 -4.55 -28.34
C GLU A 30 -3.94 -3.41 -29.00
N ASP A 31 -4.92 -3.76 -29.84
CA ASP A 31 -5.80 -2.81 -30.55
C ASP A 31 -7.02 -2.36 -29.71
N ASN A 32 -7.27 -2.99 -28.56
CA ASN A 32 -8.33 -2.59 -27.65
C ASN A 32 -7.84 -1.50 -26.69
N MET A 33 -8.00 -0.23 -27.08
CA MET A 33 -7.56 0.94 -26.30
C MET A 33 -8.12 0.98 -24.87
N TYR A 34 -9.34 0.48 -24.64
CA TYR A 34 -9.96 0.47 -23.31
C TYR A 34 -9.26 -0.52 -22.38
N LEU A 35 -9.01 -1.74 -22.85
CA LEU A 35 -8.28 -2.75 -22.09
C LEU A 35 -6.83 -2.32 -21.86
N GLN A 36 -6.19 -1.67 -22.83
CA GLN A 36 -4.83 -1.12 -22.63
C GLN A 36 -4.79 0.00 -21.59
N THR A 37 -5.83 0.85 -21.53
CA THR A 37 -5.96 1.87 -20.48
C THR A 37 -6.12 1.22 -19.10
N ILE A 38 -6.95 0.19 -18.99
CA ILE A 38 -7.13 -0.57 -17.74
C ILE A 38 -5.83 -1.26 -17.32
N LYS A 39 -5.08 -1.84 -18.27
CA LYS A 39 -3.75 -2.43 -18.01
C LYS A 39 -2.81 -1.42 -17.36
N GLN A 40 -2.70 -0.22 -17.93
CA GLN A 40 -1.86 0.84 -17.37
C GLN A 40 -2.30 1.25 -15.96
N GLN A 41 -3.61 1.38 -15.73
CA GLN A 41 -4.16 1.75 -14.43
C GLN A 41 -3.84 0.68 -13.37
N ILE A 42 -4.20 -0.57 -13.63
CA ILE A 42 -4.04 -1.67 -12.67
C ILE A 42 -2.56 -1.95 -12.36
N LEU A 43 -1.69 -1.92 -13.38
CA LEU A 43 -0.24 -2.10 -13.16
C LEU A 43 0.37 -0.90 -12.42
N GLY A 44 -0.12 0.32 -12.69
CA GLY A 44 0.28 1.50 -11.93
C GLY A 44 -0.12 1.41 -10.45
N ASP A 45 -1.34 0.98 -10.16
CA ASP A 45 -1.86 0.86 -8.80
C ASP A 45 -1.07 -0.17 -7.97
N ILE A 46 -0.72 -1.33 -8.54
CA ILE A 46 0.07 -2.34 -7.80
C ILE A 46 1.52 -1.89 -7.58
N MET A 47 2.13 -1.21 -8.56
CA MET A 47 3.46 -0.60 -8.38
C MET A 47 3.44 0.49 -7.30
N LEU A 48 2.35 1.26 -7.22
CA LEU A 48 2.14 2.26 -6.17
C LEU A 48 2.04 1.60 -4.78
N ILE A 49 1.31 0.48 -4.66
CA ILE A 49 1.25 -0.30 -3.41
C ILE A 49 2.67 -0.69 -2.96
N GLN A 50 3.47 -1.29 -3.85
CA GLN A 50 4.84 -1.72 -3.54
C GLN A 50 5.73 -0.55 -3.11
N ALA A 51 5.65 0.59 -3.81
CA ALA A 51 6.42 1.78 -3.48
C ALA A 51 6.05 2.35 -2.12
N LYS A 52 4.76 2.35 -1.77
CA LYS A 52 4.25 2.88 -0.49
C LYS A 52 4.53 1.97 0.69
N ILE A 53 4.53 0.64 0.48
CA ILE A 53 5.05 -0.30 1.50
C ILE A 53 6.51 0.02 1.79
N ARG A 54 7.36 0.12 0.76
CA ARG A 54 8.77 0.46 0.93
C ARG A 54 8.97 1.80 1.64
N GLY A 55 8.20 2.83 1.26
CA GLY A 55 8.28 4.16 1.87
C GLY A 55 7.94 4.14 3.36
N ALA A 56 6.88 3.43 3.74
CA ALA A 56 6.47 3.28 5.14
C ALA A 56 7.46 2.45 5.98
N GLU A 57 8.09 1.43 5.39
CA GLU A 57 9.13 0.63 6.06
C GLU A 57 10.45 1.40 6.27
N ALA A 58 10.70 2.46 5.50
CA ALA A 58 11.91 3.25 5.58
C ALA A 58 11.86 4.36 6.65
N VAL A 59 10.73 4.53 7.34
CA VAL A 59 10.52 5.59 8.34
C VAL A 59 9.98 5.01 9.64
N LYS A 60 10.17 5.72 10.75
CA LYS A 60 9.55 5.41 12.05
C LYS A 60 8.22 6.14 12.30
N LEU A 61 7.98 7.23 11.55
CA LEU A 61 6.87 8.17 11.73
C LEU A 61 5.50 7.56 11.40
N TYR A 62 4.62 7.51 12.39
CA TYR A 62 3.26 6.98 12.37
C TYR A 62 2.38 7.70 11.36
N ASP A 63 2.38 9.04 11.38
CA ASP A 63 1.64 9.91 10.49
C ASP A 63 1.98 9.61 9.02
N ILE A 64 3.27 9.61 8.67
CA ILE A 64 3.75 9.21 7.34
C ILE A 64 3.36 7.76 6.99
N LYS A 65 3.52 6.82 7.93
CA LYS A 65 3.12 5.42 7.69
C LYS A 65 1.63 5.29 7.40
N MET A 66 0.79 6.03 8.13
CA MET A 66 -0.66 6.05 7.94
C MET A 66 -1.06 6.71 6.62
N GLU A 67 -0.39 7.77 6.19
CA GLU A 67 -0.57 8.35 4.86
C GLU A 67 -0.28 7.33 3.75
N ASN A 68 0.86 6.64 3.84
CA ASN A 68 1.21 5.58 2.90
C ASN A 68 0.16 4.45 2.90
N ALA A 69 -0.32 4.06 4.08
CA ALA A 69 -1.35 3.05 4.22
C ALA A 69 -2.69 3.45 3.58
N ALA A 70 -3.08 4.72 3.68
CA ALA A 70 -4.27 5.25 3.01
C ALA A 70 -4.16 5.12 1.48
N ILE A 71 -3.00 5.45 0.92
CA ILE A 71 -2.72 5.32 -0.52
C ILE A 71 -2.75 3.84 -0.95
N ILE A 72 -2.13 2.93 -0.17
CA ILE A 72 -2.15 1.49 -0.43
C ILE A 72 -3.60 0.98 -0.49
N ARG A 73 -4.43 1.34 0.49
CA ARG A 73 -5.84 0.93 0.55
C ARG A 73 -6.63 1.46 -0.65
N LYS A 74 -6.37 2.70 -1.07
CA LYS A 74 -7.02 3.30 -2.25
C LYS A 74 -6.64 2.55 -3.52
N ALA A 75 -5.35 2.34 -3.76
CA ALA A 75 -4.85 1.57 -4.90
C ALA A 75 -5.41 0.13 -4.95
N GLY A 76 -5.47 -0.56 -3.81
CA GLY A 76 -6.07 -1.89 -3.73
C GLY A 76 -7.55 -1.91 -4.12
N LYS A 77 -8.32 -0.89 -3.75
CA LYS A 77 -9.71 -0.74 -4.18
C LYS A 77 -9.81 -0.43 -5.68
N ASP A 78 -8.92 0.40 -6.21
CA ASP A 78 -8.91 0.76 -7.62
C ASP A 78 -8.58 -0.43 -8.53
N ILE A 79 -7.71 -1.34 -8.09
CA ILE A 79 -7.46 -2.63 -8.76
C ILE A 79 -8.77 -3.43 -8.86
N LEU A 80 -9.53 -3.55 -7.77
CA LEU A 80 -10.81 -4.27 -7.76
C LEU A 80 -11.85 -3.61 -8.66
N VAL A 81 -11.98 -2.28 -8.61
CA VAL A 81 -12.92 -1.53 -9.45
C VAL A 81 -12.57 -1.70 -10.93
N SER A 82 -11.30 -1.55 -11.29
CA SER A 82 -10.83 -1.68 -12.66
C SER A 82 -11.05 -3.10 -13.21
N GLY A 83 -10.89 -4.12 -12.35
CA GLY A 83 -11.19 -5.51 -12.69
C GLY A 83 -12.66 -5.78 -13.01
N ASN A 84 -13.62 -5.09 -12.36
CA ASN A 84 -15.05 -5.25 -12.68
C ASN A 84 -15.40 -4.85 -14.12
N ASN A 85 -14.62 -3.96 -14.72
CA ASN A 85 -14.91 -3.43 -16.05
C ASN A 85 -14.39 -4.33 -17.18
N LEU A 86 -13.61 -5.38 -16.87
CA LEU A 86 -12.98 -6.24 -17.88
C LEU A 86 -13.99 -6.94 -18.79
N GLU A 87 -15.04 -7.52 -18.22
CA GLU A 87 -16.11 -8.17 -18.99
C GLU A 87 -16.85 -7.16 -19.88
N MET A 88 -17.12 -5.96 -19.36
CA MET A 88 -17.77 -4.88 -20.11
C MET A 88 -16.98 -4.48 -21.36
N PHE A 89 -15.65 -4.59 -21.32
CA PHE A 89 -14.76 -4.26 -22.45
C PHE A 89 -14.33 -5.47 -23.27
N GLY A 90 -15.02 -6.61 -23.14
CA GLY A 90 -14.87 -7.77 -24.02
C GLY A 90 -13.85 -8.81 -23.55
N PHE A 91 -13.39 -8.75 -22.31
CA PHE A 91 -12.52 -9.77 -21.72
C PHE A 91 -13.36 -10.82 -20.97
N ALA A 92 -13.58 -11.98 -21.59
CA ALA A 92 -14.56 -12.97 -21.15
C ALA A 92 -14.09 -13.91 -20.02
N ASP A 93 -12.84 -13.81 -19.56
CA ASP A 93 -12.30 -14.73 -18.56
C ASP A 93 -12.57 -14.27 -17.11
N ALA A 94 -13.83 -14.33 -16.70
CA ALA A 94 -14.33 -14.07 -15.34
C ALA A 94 -13.51 -14.75 -14.21
N LYS A 95 -12.87 -15.88 -14.54
CA LYS A 95 -12.02 -16.69 -13.64
C LYS A 95 -10.76 -15.93 -13.19
N TYR A 96 -10.15 -15.14 -14.07
CA TYR A 96 -8.98 -14.32 -13.70
C TYR A 96 -9.35 -13.24 -12.69
N TYR A 97 -10.58 -12.75 -12.76
CA TYR A 97 -11.04 -11.73 -11.84
C TYR A 97 -11.28 -12.27 -10.42
N ASN A 98 -11.81 -13.48 -10.29
CA ASN A 98 -11.95 -14.14 -8.99
C ASN A 98 -10.58 -14.36 -8.32
N LEU A 99 -9.57 -14.78 -9.09
CA LEU A 99 -8.20 -14.95 -8.59
C LEU A 99 -7.64 -13.63 -8.01
N ILE A 100 -7.80 -12.51 -8.72
CA ILE A 100 -7.33 -11.21 -8.21
C ILE A 100 -8.09 -10.78 -6.95
N ARG A 101 -9.39 -11.05 -6.85
CA ARG A 101 -10.18 -10.77 -5.64
C ARG A 101 -9.66 -11.55 -4.44
N GLU A 102 -9.36 -12.84 -4.62
CA GLU A 102 -8.81 -13.69 -3.56
C GLU A 102 -7.43 -13.19 -3.11
N LEU A 103 -6.53 -12.87 -4.05
CA LEU A 103 -5.21 -12.33 -3.71
C LEU A 103 -5.27 -10.99 -2.97
N ILE A 104 -6.18 -10.10 -3.37
CA ILE A 104 -6.38 -8.81 -2.69
C ILE A 104 -6.98 -9.02 -1.29
N GLU A 105 -7.83 -10.03 -1.09
CA GLU A 105 -8.36 -10.36 0.24
C GLU A 105 -7.26 -10.92 1.17
N ASP A 106 -6.41 -11.81 0.67
CA ASP A 106 -5.22 -12.27 1.40
C ASP A 106 -4.30 -11.10 1.77
N PHE A 107 -4.06 -10.19 0.81
CA PHE A 107 -3.28 -8.98 1.04
C PHE A 107 -3.92 -8.11 2.12
N ARG A 108 -5.26 -7.97 2.13
CA ARG A 108 -6.00 -7.19 3.12
C ARG A 108 -5.75 -7.71 4.55
N ILE A 109 -5.69 -9.03 4.74
CA ILE A 109 -5.43 -9.62 6.05
C ILE A 109 -4.03 -9.23 6.53
N LEU A 110 -3.02 -9.44 5.68
CA LEU A 110 -1.62 -9.06 5.98
C LEU A 110 -1.46 -7.55 6.20
N PHE A 111 -2.22 -6.74 5.47
CA PHE A 111 -2.21 -5.28 5.58
C PHE A 111 -2.75 -4.81 6.93
N VAL A 112 -3.79 -5.45 7.46
CA VAL A 112 -4.33 -5.13 8.78
C VAL A 112 -3.32 -5.48 9.88
N ASP A 113 -2.67 -6.64 9.78
CA ASP A 113 -1.62 -7.04 10.73
C ASP A 113 -0.43 -6.07 10.69
N TRP A 114 -0.04 -5.62 9.50
CA TRP A 114 1.00 -4.62 9.31
C TRP A 114 0.65 -3.27 9.97
N LEU A 115 -0.56 -2.77 9.78
CA LEU A 115 -1.06 -1.55 10.43
C LEU A 115 -1.04 -1.65 11.97
N ALA A 116 -1.37 -2.83 12.50
CA ALA A 116 -1.37 -3.07 13.94
C ALA A 116 0.04 -2.95 14.56
N GLY A 117 1.09 -3.10 13.76
CA GLY A 117 2.48 -2.96 14.17
C GLY A 117 3.00 -1.52 14.28
N PHE A 118 2.22 -0.50 13.89
CA PHE A 118 2.70 0.88 13.92
C PHE A 118 2.78 1.45 15.34
N ASN A 119 3.93 2.04 15.69
CA ASN A 119 4.11 2.70 16.97
C ASN A 119 3.45 4.10 16.95
N ARG A 120 2.34 4.22 17.67
CA ARG A 120 1.55 5.46 17.77
C ARG A 120 2.25 6.62 18.49
N LYS A 121 3.36 6.35 19.19
CA LYS A 121 4.16 7.38 19.88
C LYS A 121 5.15 8.06 18.95
N HIS A 122 5.55 7.42 17.86
CA HIS A 122 6.53 7.98 16.93
C HIS A 122 5.78 8.78 15.87
N PHE A 123 5.28 9.96 16.19
CA PHE A 123 4.50 10.77 15.23
C PHE A 123 4.96 12.22 15.24
N ILE A 124 4.72 12.90 14.13
CA ILE A 124 4.67 14.36 14.06
C ILE A 124 3.20 14.74 13.86
N VAL A 125 2.77 15.83 14.50
CA VAL A 125 1.39 16.31 14.33
C VAL A 125 1.15 16.66 12.87
N ASP A 126 0.16 15.99 12.29
CA ASP A 126 -0.43 16.30 11.00
C ASP A 126 -1.45 17.44 11.18
N ASP A 127 -1.13 18.61 10.62
CA ASP A 127 -1.98 19.81 10.66
C ASP A 127 -3.31 19.62 9.93
N TRP A 128 -3.44 18.62 9.05
CA TRP A 128 -4.71 18.25 8.41
C TRP A 128 -5.56 17.34 9.32
N GLY A 129 -4.97 16.77 10.37
CA GLY A 129 -5.63 15.91 11.35
C GLY A 129 -6.07 14.55 10.82
N LEU A 130 -5.61 14.13 9.64
CA LEU A 130 -6.04 12.89 9.00
C LEU A 130 -5.27 11.68 9.52
N PHE A 131 -3.99 11.88 9.87
CA PHE A 131 -3.07 10.80 10.22
C PHE A 131 -2.50 10.89 11.63
N ASN A 132 -3.04 11.79 12.45
CA ASN A 132 -2.73 11.86 13.87
C ASN A 132 -3.16 10.58 14.61
N PRO A 133 -2.39 10.14 15.62
CA PRO A 133 -2.82 9.06 16.50
C PRO A 133 -4.18 9.36 17.16
N PRO A 134 -4.97 8.33 17.51
CA PRO A 134 -6.26 8.52 18.16
C PRO A 134 -6.14 9.39 19.43
N GLY A 135 -6.89 10.49 19.47
CA GLY A 135 -6.91 11.43 20.59
C GLY A 135 -5.99 12.64 20.45
N ILE A 136 -5.18 12.71 19.38
CA ILE A 136 -4.34 13.88 19.07
C ILE A 136 -5.07 14.80 18.10
N ALA A 137 -5.25 16.06 18.49
CA ALA A 137 -5.86 17.08 17.65
C ALA A 137 -4.84 17.65 16.65
N HIS A 138 -5.32 18.20 15.54
CA HIS A 138 -4.49 18.86 14.53
C HIS A 138 -3.70 20.07 15.04
N ASP A 139 -4.11 20.67 16.17
CA ASP A 139 -3.47 21.81 16.83
C ASP A 139 -2.73 21.41 18.11
N HIS A 140 -2.49 20.10 18.31
CA HIS A 140 -1.65 19.61 19.42
C HIS A 140 -0.23 20.16 19.27
N ILE A 141 0.30 20.77 20.33
CA ILE A 141 1.68 21.24 20.38
C ILE A 141 2.50 20.14 21.05
N GLN A 142 3.38 19.51 20.27
CA GLN A 142 4.28 18.47 20.78
C GLN A 142 5.39 19.08 21.65
N ASN A 143 5.67 18.44 22.77
CA ASN A 143 6.81 18.77 23.62
C ASN A 143 8.04 17.93 23.24
N ASP A 144 9.23 18.34 23.71
CA ASP A 144 10.50 17.64 23.43
C ASP A 144 10.44 16.15 23.82
N ASP A 145 9.87 15.81 24.99
CA ASP A 145 9.68 14.44 25.45
C ASP A 145 8.87 13.55 24.47
N GLU A 146 7.99 14.14 23.65
CA GLU A 146 7.22 13.41 22.63
C GLU A 146 8.02 13.18 21.33
N LEU A 147 9.14 13.88 21.18
CA LEU A 147 10.04 13.88 20.03
C LEU A 147 11.38 13.19 20.30
N ASP A 148 11.65 12.77 21.54
CA ASP A 148 12.88 12.06 21.95
C ASP A 148 13.25 10.90 21.01
N PHE A 149 12.24 10.22 20.44
CA PHE A 149 12.45 9.12 19.49
C PHE A 149 13.21 9.56 18.23
N LEU A 150 13.24 10.84 17.87
CA LEU A 150 13.98 11.37 16.73
C LEU A 150 15.49 11.28 16.95
N ASP A 151 15.94 11.50 18.17
CA ASP A 151 17.35 11.52 18.57
C ASP A 151 17.91 10.10 18.82
N GLU A 152 17.05 9.08 18.88
CA GLU A 152 17.46 7.68 19.04
C GLU A 152 18.22 7.09 17.83
N ASP A 153 18.35 7.84 16.72
CA ASP A 153 19.03 7.41 15.50
C ASP A 153 20.30 8.24 15.21
N ASP A 154 21.40 8.00 15.94
CA ASP A 154 22.77 8.34 15.47
C ASP A 154 23.93 7.54 16.14
N ASP A 155 23.66 6.51 16.98
CA ASP A 155 24.72 5.77 17.70
C ASP A 155 25.02 4.35 17.15
N GLU A 156 24.36 3.90 16.08
CA GLU A 156 24.63 2.58 15.45
C GLU A 156 25.51 2.64 14.18
N PHE A 157 26.22 3.75 13.96
CA PHE A 157 27.27 3.87 12.93
C PHE A 157 28.68 3.78 13.53
N ASN A 158 29.03 2.59 14.06
CA ASN A 158 30.43 2.21 14.26
C ASN A 158 30.65 0.72 13.94
#